data_AF-A0A969GM95-F1
#
_entry.id   AF-A0A969GM95-F1
#
_cell.length_a   1.000
_cell.length_b   1.000
_cell.length_c   1.000
_cell.angle_alpha   90.00
_cell.angle_beta   90.00
_cell.angle_gamma   90.00
#
_symmetry.space_group_name_H-M   'P 1'
#
loop_
_entity.id
_entity.type
_entity.pdbx_description
1 polymer ?
#
loop_
_entity_poly.entity_id
_entity_poly.type
_entity_poly.pdbx_seq_one_letter_code
_entity_poly.pdbx_strand_id
1 'polypeptide(L)'
;MQAVLRTQLAAQMAALPDPEGMMALYDEAVARFIAGEPIDPSPDLPEGVQQLLLGFEAPVNLPFTRELLVADPAEWLAAVEAPVLILIGKKDIQIDWELDGQPLEAAVADRETVTFVYPENANHVFKYEEKPAEDLTANDGASYNVAGRVLDDESLAIMLDWLAAQ
;
A
#
# COMPACT_ATOMS: atom_id res chain seq x y z
N MET A 1 0.66 7.98 3.23
CA MET A 1 1.16 7.09 2.15
C MET A 1 2.62 6.70 2.28
N GLN A 2 3.46 7.49 2.99
CA GLN A 2 4.85 7.11 3.25
C GLN A 2 4.98 5.70 3.85
N ALA A 3 4.13 5.34 4.82
CA ALA A 3 4.12 4.02 5.45
C ALA A 3 3.96 2.88 4.43
N VAL A 4 2.91 2.93 3.60
CA VAL A 4 2.65 1.95 2.52
C VAL A 4 3.85 1.77 1.60
N LEU A 5 4.39 2.89 1.08
CA LEU A 5 5.52 2.85 0.16
C LEU A 5 6.77 2.26 0.82
N ARG A 6 7.02 2.64 2.08
CA ARG A 6 8.13 2.13 2.88
C ARG A 6 8.00 0.62 3.12
N THR A 7 6.80 0.13 3.44
CA THR A 7 6.52 -1.30 3.63
C THR A 7 6.78 -2.09 2.34
N GLN A 8 6.29 -1.59 1.19
CA GLN A 8 6.53 -2.23 -0.10
C GLN A 8 8.03 -2.30 -0.47
N LEU A 9 8.79 -1.23 -0.18
CA LEU A 9 10.23 -1.22 -0.43
C LEU A 9 10.97 -2.16 0.52
N ALA A 10 10.60 -2.19 1.80
CA ALA A 10 11.20 -3.11 2.77
C ALA A 10 11.01 -4.58 2.35
N ALA A 11 9.81 -4.94 1.87
CA ALA A 11 9.54 -6.29 1.35
C ALA A 11 10.44 -6.65 0.15
N GLN A 12 10.70 -5.71 -0.75
CA GLN A 12 11.61 -5.92 -1.89
C GLN A 12 13.08 -6.01 -1.48
N MET A 13 13.48 -5.27 -0.44
CA MET A 13 14.86 -5.25 0.06
C MET A 13 15.19 -6.41 1.00
N ALA A 14 14.19 -7.11 1.55
CA ALA A 14 14.37 -8.13 2.60
C ALA A 14 15.37 -9.25 2.23
N ALA A 15 15.54 -9.53 0.93
CA ALA A 15 16.48 -10.54 0.43
C ALA A 15 17.92 -10.02 0.19
N LEU A 16 18.18 -8.73 0.41
CA LEU A 16 19.49 -8.11 0.21
C LEU A 16 20.41 -8.31 1.43
N PRO A 17 21.74 -8.16 1.28
CA PRO A 17 22.69 -8.43 2.37
C PRO A 17 22.59 -7.51 3.60
N ASP A 18 22.07 -6.29 3.45
CA ASP A 18 21.90 -5.31 4.54
C ASP A 18 20.57 -4.52 4.37
N PRO A 19 19.42 -5.17 4.64
CA PRO A 19 18.11 -4.56 4.40
C PRO A 19 17.84 -3.39 5.36
N GLU A 20 18.30 -3.46 6.60
CA GLU A 20 18.10 -2.39 7.59
C GLU A 20 18.90 -1.14 7.23
N GLY A 21 20.18 -1.30 6.86
CA GLY A 21 21.01 -0.18 6.42
C GLY A 21 20.46 0.48 5.16
N MET A 22 19.98 -0.31 4.20
CA MET A 22 19.34 0.21 2.98
C MET A 22 18.04 0.97 3.27
N MET A 23 17.19 0.45 4.17
CA MET A 23 15.97 1.16 4.55
C MET A 23 16.26 2.47 5.30
N ALA A 24 17.32 2.52 6.11
CA ALA A 24 17.74 3.76 6.76
C ALA A 24 18.16 4.84 5.75
N LEU A 25 18.93 4.46 4.72
CA LEU A 25 19.31 5.37 3.63
C LEU A 25 18.09 5.88 2.83
N TYR A 26 17.11 5.00 2.60
CA TYR A 26 15.85 5.40 1.98
C TYR A 26 15.07 6.38 2.85
N ASP A 27 14.91 6.08 4.15
CA ASP A 27 14.17 6.92 5.10
C ASP A 27 14.80 8.32 5.22
N GLU A 28 16.13 8.42 5.24
CA GLU A 28 16.87 9.69 5.24
C GLU A 28 16.61 10.51 3.96
N ALA A 29 16.65 9.88 2.79
CA ALA A 29 16.37 10.55 1.53
C ALA A 29 14.94 11.10 1.49
N VAL A 30 13.95 10.29 1.89
CA VAL A 30 12.55 10.71 1.95
C VAL A 30 12.34 11.85 2.97
N ALA A 31 12.99 11.80 4.13
CA ALA A 31 12.92 12.86 5.13
C ALA A 31 13.44 14.21 4.59
N ARG A 32 14.59 14.21 3.90
CA ARG A 32 15.12 15.41 3.22
C ARG A 32 14.13 15.97 2.21
N PHE A 33 13.57 15.11 1.36
CA PHE A 33 12.60 15.51 0.35
C PHE A 33 11.32 16.14 0.94
N ILE A 34 10.81 15.57 2.03
CA ILE A 34 9.67 16.10 2.78
C ILE A 34 10.01 17.47 3.40
N ALA A 35 11.23 17.64 3.92
CA ALA A 35 11.73 18.91 4.45
C ALA A 35 11.97 19.98 3.36
N GLY A 36 11.83 19.64 2.08
CA GLY A 36 12.05 20.56 0.96
C GLY A 36 13.51 20.64 0.51
N GLU A 37 14.36 19.76 1.02
CA GLU A 37 15.75 19.62 0.60
C GLU A 37 15.87 18.69 -0.61
N PRO A 38 16.98 18.74 -1.37
CA PRO A 38 17.25 17.77 -2.43
C PRO A 38 17.23 16.34 -1.91
N ILE A 39 16.59 15.42 -2.64
CA ILE A 39 16.44 14.03 -2.21
C ILE A 39 17.78 13.26 -2.16
N ASP A 40 18.69 13.58 -3.08
CA ASP A 40 20.11 13.16 -3.15
C ASP A 40 20.36 11.70 -2.70
N PRO A 41 19.81 10.69 -3.40
CA PRO A 41 19.80 9.32 -2.91
C PRO A 41 21.23 8.76 -2.82
N SER A 42 21.49 7.98 -1.77
CA SER A 42 22.80 7.34 -1.58
C SER A 42 23.15 6.41 -2.76
N PRO A 43 24.40 6.43 -3.26
CA PRO A 43 24.86 5.49 -4.28
C PRO A 43 24.88 4.04 -3.80
N ASP A 44 24.82 3.81 -2.49
CA ASP A 44 24.80 2.46 -1.89
C ASP A 44 23.40 1.80 -1.98
N LEU A 45 22.36 2.56 -2.33
CA LEU A 45 21.03 2.01 -2.58
C LEU A 45 21.00 1.22 -3.90
N PRO A 46 20.12 0.22 -4.06
CA PRO A 46 19.89 -0.42 -5.36
C PRO A 46 19.48 0.60 -6.43
N GLU A 47 19.94 0.41 -7.67
CA GLU A 47 19.68 1.35 -8.77
C GLU A 47 18.19 1.66 -8.94
N GLY A 48 17.32 0.64 -8.88
CA GLY A 48 15.87 0.84 -8.97
C GLY A 48 15.30 1.75 -7.89
N VAL A 49 15.87 1.71 -6.67
CA VAL A 49 15.46 2.55 -5.55
C VAL A 49 15.98 3.97 -5.71
N GLN A 50 17.22 4.14 -6.19
CA GLN A 50 17.74 5.45 -6.56
C GLN A 50 16.86 6.12 -7.63
N GLN A 51 16.48 5.37 -8.68
CA GLN A 51 15.63 5.89 -9.75
C GLN A 51 14.22 6.25 -9.26
N LEU A 52 13.66 5.45 -8.35
CA LEU A 52 12.39 5.78 -7.70
C LEU A 52 12.48 7.12 -6.95
N LEU A 53 13.51 7.28 -6.11
CA LEU A 53 13.74 8.50 -5.33
C LEU A 53 13.96 9.72 -6.24
N LEU A 54 14.83 9.62 -7.25
CA LEU A 54 15.03 10.69 -8.23
C LEU A 54 13.73 11.03 -8.98
N GLY A 55 12.88 10.03 -9.22
CA GLY A 55 11.56 10.21 -9.80
C GLY A 55 10.64 11.12 -8.97
N PHE A 56 10.86 11.26 -7.66
CA PHE A 56 10.06 12.16 -6.82
C PHE A 56 10.30 13.63 -7.15
N GLU A 57 11.52 13.97 -7.57
CA GLU A 57 11.92 15.33 -7.93
C GLU A 57 11.66 15.67 -9.41
N ALA A 58 11.28 14.69 -10.23
CA ALA A 58 10.90 14.93 -11.61
C ALA A 58 9.77 15.99 -11.65
N PRO A 59 9.88 17.06 -12.47
CA PRO A 59 8.93 18.19 -12.41
C PRO A 59 7.46 17.82 -12.54
N VAL A 60 7.16 16.74 -13.26
CA VAL A 60 5.80 16.22 -13.44
C VAL A 60 5.24 15.53 -12.18
N ASN A 61 6.10 15.00 -11.32
CA ASN A 61 5.73 14.28 -10.11
C ASN A 61 5.83 15.16 -8.86
N LEU A 62 6.78 16.09 -8.83
CA LEU A 62 7.18 16.85 -7.64
C LEU A 62 6.03 17.45 -6.81
N PRO A 63 5.03 18.14 -7.41
CA PRO A 63 3.92 18.69 -6.62
C PRO A 63 3.11 17.60 -5.92
N PHE A 64 2.77 16.54 -6.66
CA PHE A 64 1.92 15.45 -6.17
C PHE A 64 2.66 14.54 -5.19
N THR A 65 3.92 14.18 -5.46
CA THR A 65 4.66 13.23 -4.62
C THR A 65 4.85 13.76 -3.20
N ARG A 66 5.13 15.06 -3.04
CA ARG A 66 5.32 15.65 -1.71
C ARG A 66 4.01 15.64 -0.91
N GLU A 67 2.89 16.02 -1.53
CA GLU A 67 1.57 15.96 -0.90
C GLU A 67 1.18 14.52 -0.53
N LEU A 68 1.43 13.57 -1.44
CA LEU A 68 1.10 12.17 -1.22
C LEU A 68 1.90 11.59 -0.05
N LEU A 69 3.22 11.83 0.04
CA LEU A 69 4.06 11.24 1.08
C LEU A 69 3.61 11.63 2.49
N VAL A 70 3.25 12.90 2.69
CA VAL A 70 2.80 13.42 4.00
C VAL A 70 1.30 13.20 4.25
N ALA A 71 0.56 12.67 3.27
CA ALA A 71 -0.85 12.38 3.44
C ALA A 71 -1.08 11.30 4.50
N ASP A 72 -1.99 11.58 5.42
CA ASP A 72 -2.52 10.63 6.40
C ASP A 72 -3.97 10.26 6.04
N PRO A 73 -4.22 9.08 5.43
CA PRO A 73 -5.56 8.67 5.07
C PRO A 73 -6.48 8.46 6.28
N ALA A 74 -5.95 8.23 7.48
CA ALA A 74 -6.76 8.11 8.70
C ALA A 74 -7.46 9.42 9.04
N GLU A 75 -6.75 10.55 8.94
CA GLU A 75 -7.34 11.89 9.13
C GLU A 75 -8.44 12.17 8.11
N TRP A 76 -8.23 11.75 6.85
CA TRP A 76 -9.21 11.94 5.79
C TRP A 76 -10.44 11.06 5.97
N LEU A 77 -10.25 9.79 6.35
CA LEU A 77 -11.33 8.87 6.65
C LEU A 77 -12.21 9.40 7.79
N ALA A 78 -11.58 9.98 8.83
CA ALA A 78 -12.30 10.60 9.95
C ALA A 78 -13.23 11.75 9.52
N ALA A 79 -12.92 12.44 8.41
CA ALA A 79 -13.74 13.54 7.87
C ALA A 79 -14.88 13.08 6.94
N VAL A 80 -14.93 11.82 6.53
CA VAL A 80 -16.00 11.31 5.66
C VAL A 80 -17.28 11.07 6.47
N GLU A 81 -18.39 11.72 6.12
CA GLU A 81 -19.68 11.55 6.81
C GLU A 81 -20.56 10.41 6.27
N ALA A 82 -20.35 10.01 5.01
CA ALA A 82 -21.10 8.92 4.39
C ALA A 82 -20.68 7.54 4.96
N PRO A 83 -21.53 6.51 4.84
CA PRO A 83 -21.10 5.13 5.10
C PRO A 83 -19.92 4.74 4.21
N VAL A 84 -18.94 4.04 4.78
CA VAL A 84 -17.71 3.62 4.08
C VAL A 84 -17.48 2.13 4.26
N LEU A 85 -17.25 1.43 3.15
CA LEU A 85 -16.65 0.09 3.15
C LEU A 85 -15.16 0.21 2.82
N ILE A 86 -14.32 -0.32 3.69
CA ILE A 86 -12.88 -0.52 3.43
C ILE A 86 -12.65 -2.02 3.29
N LEU A 87 -12.14 -2.41 2.12
CA LEU A 87 -11.90 -3.79 1.74
C LEU A 87 -10.42 -3.94 1.34
N ILE A 88 -9.68 -4.82 2.02
CA ILE A 88 -8.28 -5.12 1.69
C ILE A 88 -8.13 -6.65 1.68
N GLY A 89 -7.71 -7.21 0.56
CA GLY A 89 -7.50 -8.66 0.45
C GLY A 89 -6.28 -9.11 1.24
N LYS A 90 -6.39 -10.23 1.99
CA LYS A 90 -5.24 -10.75 2.75
C LYS A 90 -4.10 -11.28 1.89
N LYS A 91 -4.34 -11.49 0.59
CA LYS A 91 -3.33 -11.88 -0.41
C LYS A 91 -2.95 -10.72 -1.33
N ASP A 92 -3.26 -9.49 -0.94
CA ASP A 92 -2.69 -8.29 -1.56
C ASP A 92 -1.21 -8.16 -1.15
N ILE A 93 -0.33 -8.17 -2.16
CA ILE A 93 1.13 -8.03 -1.97
C ILE A 93 1.60 -6.57 -2.04
N GLN A 94 0.69 -5.65 -2.36
CA GLN A 94 0.93 -4.22 -2.52
C GLN A 94 0.39 -3.42 -1.34
N ILE A 95 -0.71 -3.85 -0.74
CA ILE A 95 -1.29 -3.24 0.47
C ILE A 95 -1.42 -4.32 1.54
N ASP A 96 -0.73 -4.13 2.65
CA ASP A 96 -0.75 -5.07 3.76
C ASP A 96 -1.96 -4.77 4.67
N TRP A 97 -2.85 -5.75 4.82
CA TRP A 97 -4.07 -5.55 5.58
C TRP A 97 -3.82 -5.29 7.08
N GLU A 98 -2.71 -5.77 7.65
CA GLU A 98 -2.34 -5.50 9.04
C GLU A 98 -1.64 -4.15 9.16
N LEU A 99 -0.57 -3.95 8.39
CA LEU A 99 0.28 -2.76 8.51
C LEU A 99 -0.37 -1.49 7.96
N ASP A 100 -1.19 -1.62 6.91
CA ASP A 100 -1.86 -0.48 6.29
C ASP A 100 -3.34 -0.40 6.70
N GLY A 101 -4.00 -1.55 6.88
CA GLY A 101 -5.43 -1.62 7.22
C GLY A 101 -5.75 -1.35 8.70
N GLN A 102 -5.07 -2.00 9.64
CA GLN A 102 -5.39 -1.85 11.07
C GLN A 102 -5.20 -0.42 11.61
N PRO A 103 -4.20 0.38 11.16
CA PRO A 103 -4.12 1.79 11.57
C PRO A 103 -5.34 2.60 11.14
N LEU A 104 -5.90 2.32 9.96
CA LEU A 104 -7.14 2.96 9.51
C LEU A 104 -8.33 2.54 10.36
N GLU A 105 -8.44 1.25 10.68
CA GLU A 105 -9.50 0.71 11.53
C GLU A 105 -9.44 1.33 12.94
N ALA A 106 -8.25 1.40 13.53
CA ALA A 106 -8.02 2.00 14.84
C ALA A 106 -8.42 3.49 14.88
N ALA A 107 -8.17 4.23 13.80
CA ALA A 107 -8.49 5.66 13.71
C ALA A 107 -10.00 5.94 13.72
N VAL A 108 -10.83 4.95 13.40
CA VAL A 108 -12.30 5.09 13.34
C VAL A 108 -13.03 4.02 14.14
N ALA A 109 -12.38 3.42 15.13
CA ALA A 109 -12.93 2.30 15.91
C ALA A 109 -14.30 2.59 16.55
N ASP A 110 -14.58 3.85 16.89
CA ASP A 110 -15.86 4.28 17.47
C ASP A 110 -16.94 4.63 16.42
N ARG A 111 -16.67 4.41 15.13
CA ARG A 111 -17.56 4.80 14.02
C ARG A 111 -18.26 3.59 13.40
N GLU A 112 -19.52 3.39 13.78
CA GLU A 112 -20.38 2.34 13.20
C GLU A 112 -20.64 2.51 11.68
N THR A 113 -20.44 3.71 11.13
CA THR A 113 -20.63 3.98 9.70
C THR A 113 -19.49 3.48 8.81
N VAL A 114 -18.40 2.99 9.41
CA VAL A 114 -17.26 2.45 8.66
C VAL A 114 -17.18 0.94 8.88
N THR A 115 -17.18 0.19 7.79
CA THR A 115 -17.07 -1.27 7.80
C THR A 115 -15.70 -1.67 7.25
N PHE A 116 -14.93 -2.43 8.01
CA PHE A 116 -13.68 -3.05 7.56
C PHE A 116 -13.90 -4.53 7.29
N VAL A 117 -13.43 -5.01 6.15
CA VAL A 117 -13.44 -6.44 5.83
C VAL A 117 -12.13 -6.83 5.13
N TYR A 118 -11.61 -7.99 5.50
CA TYR A 118 -10.35 -8.53 4.98
C TYR A 118 -10.55 -9.92 4.36
N PRO A 119 -10.99 -10.00 3.08
CA PRO A 119 -11.25 -11.28 2.40
C PRO A 119 -10.00 -12.16 2.36
N GLU A 120 -10.17 -13.46 2.60
CA GLU A 120 -9.06 -14.37 2.85
C GLU A 120 -8.19 -14.59 1.60
N ASN A 121 -8.81 -14.63 0.42
CA ASN A 121 -8.14 -15.04 -0.81
C ASN A 121 -8.05 -13.95 -1.88
N ALA A 122 -8.47 -12.72 -1.58
CA ALA A 122 -8.42 -11.64 -2.54
C ALA A 122 -7.00 -11.06 -2.67
N ASN A 123 -6.60 -10.82 -3.90
CA ASN A 123 -5.41 -10.01 -4.21
C ASN A 123 -5.73 -8.52 -4.32
N HIS A 124 -4.74 -7.72 -4.72
CA HIS A 124 -4.83 -6.26 -4.87
C HIS A 124 -6.00 -5.75 -5.72
N VAL A 125 -6.43 -6.53 -6.71
CA VAL A 125 -7.51 -6.16 -7.63
C VAL A 125 -8.79 -6.97 -7.36
N PHE A 126 -8.92 -7.53 -6.15
CA PHE A 126 -10.04 -8.33 -5.68
C PHE A 126 -10.34 -9.57 -6.55
N LYS A 127 -9.29 -10.14 -7.13
CA LYS A 127 -9.36 -11.45 -7.80
C LYS A 127 -8.91 -12.55 -6.85
N TYR A 128 -9.48 -13.73 -7.02
CA TYR A 128 -9.11 -14.90 -6.24
C TYR A 128 -7.63 -15.24 -6.48
N GLU A 129 -6.88 -15.41 -5.39
CA GLU A 129 -5.50 -15.84 -5.38
C GLU A 129 -5.39 -17.23 -4.76
N GLU A 130 -5.04 -18.20 -5.59
CA GLU A 130 -4.91 -19.62 -5.23
C GLU A 130 -3.68 -19.87 -4.37
N LYS A 131 -2.60 -19.12 -4.63
CA LYS A 131 -1.32 -19.33 -3.98
C LYS A 131 -1.42 -18.95 -2.49
N PRO A 132 -0.77 -19.71 -1.58
CA PRO A 132 -0.68 -19.31 -0.17
C PRO A 132 0.02 -17.95 -0.02
N ALA A 133 -0.37 -17.18 1.00
CA ALA A 133 0.15 -15.84 1.19
C ALA A 133 1.68 -15.84 1.40
N GLU A 134 2.19 -16.83 2.14
CA GLU A 134 3.61 -17.02 2.41
C GLU A 134 4.47 -17.32 1.17
N ASP A 135 3.85 -17.81 0.09
CA ASP A 135 4.55 -18.13 -1.14
C ASP A 135 4.52 -16.95 -2.13
N LEU A 136 3.67 -15.95 -1.90
CA LEU A 136 3.52 -14.80 -2.79
C LEU A 136 4.78 -13.92 -2.79
N THR A 137 5.06 -13.37 -3.97
CA THR A 137 6.19 -12.50 -4.24
C THR A 137 5.73 -11.30 -5.04
N ALA A 138 6.51 -10.22 -5.07
CA ALA A 138 6.23 -9.03 -5.88
C ALA A 138 5.94 -9.35 -7.36
N ASN A 139 6.51 -10.43 -7.90
CA ASN A 139 6.29 -10.83 -9.30
C ASN A 139 4.87 -11.36 -9.57
N ASP A 140 4.18 -11.88 -8.55
CA ASP A 140 2.84 -12.45 -8.72
C ASP A 140 1.82 -11.38 -9.14
N GLY A 141 2.07 -10.09 -8.83
CA GLY A 141 1.25 -8.95 -9.26
C GLY A 141 1.14 -8.80 -10.79
N ALA A 142 2.15 -9.25 -11.54
CA ALA A 142 2.10 -9.24 -13.01
C ALA A 142 1.00 -10.16 -13.57
N SER A 143 0.55 -11.15 -12.78
CA SER A 143 -0.44 -12.14 -13.21
C SER A 143 -1.89 -11.71 -12.97
N TYR A 144 -2.14 -10.62 -12.24
CA TYR A 144 -3.49 -10.24 -11.79
C TYR A 144 -4.52 -10.16 -12.92
N ASN A 145 -4.11 -9.68 -14.09
CA ASN A 145 -5.01 -9.46 -15.23
C ASN A 145 -4.81 -10.42 -16.40
N VAL A 146 -4.12 -11.55 -16.20
CA VAL A 146 -4.07 -12.59 -17.23
C VAL A 146 -5.45 -13.19 -17.47
N ALA A 147 -5.68 -13.64 -18.70
CA ALA A 147 -6.94 -14.26 -19.08
C ALA A 147 -7.26 -15.47 -18.20
N GLY A 148 -8.53 -15.60 -17.81
CA GLY A 148 -9.02 -16.71 -16.97
C GLY A 148 -9.02 -16.43 -15.46
N ARG A 149 -8.38 -15.35 -14.99
CA ARG A 149 -8.52 -14.93 -13.59
C ARG A 149 -9.93 -14.39 -13.33
N VAL A 150 -10.53 -14.83 -12.22
CA VAL A 150 -11.89 -14.45 -11.79
C VAL A 150 -11.84 -13.56 -10.55
N LEU A 151 -12.91 -12.80 -10.33
CA LEU A 151 -13.10 -12.07 -9.07
C LEU A 151 -13.17 -13.07 -7.91
N ASP A 152 -12.73 -12.63 -6.75
CA ASP A 152 -12.91 -13.38 -5.51
C ASP A 152 -14.39 -13.33 -5.08
N ASP A 153 -15.01 -14.50 -4.94
CA ASP A 153 -16.45 -14.61 -4.66
C ASP A 153 -16.83 -14.00 -3.30
N GLU A 154 -15.95 -14.15 -2.28
CA GLU A 154 -16.14 -13.55 -0.96
C GLU A 154 -16.14 -12.02 -1.06
N SER A 155 -15.13 -11.44 -1.70
CA SER A 155 -15.02 -10.00 -1.94
C SER A 155 -16.24 -9.44 -2.68
N LEU A 156 -16.69 -10.13 -3.73
CA LEU A 156 -17.85 -9.70 -4.51
C LEU A 156 -19.13 -9.75 -3.67
N ALA A 157 -19.34 -10.82 -2.90
CA ALA A 157 -20.49 -10.94 -2.01
C ALA A 157 -20.49 -9.82 -0.96
N ILE A 158 -19.36 -9.55 -0.30
CA ILE A 158 -19.23 -8.46 0.68
C ILE A 158 -19.61 -7.11 0.06
N MET A 159 -19.09 -6.78 -1.13
CA MET A 159 -19.41 -5.53 -1.80
C MET A 159 -20.91 -5.42 -2.11
N LEU A 160 -21.51 -6.47 -2.66
CA LEU A 160 -22.93 -6.47 -3.05
C LEU A 160 -23.86 -6.40 -1.84
N ASP A 161 -23.58 -7.20 -0.81
CA ASP A 161 -24.37 -7.23 0.43
C ASP A 161 -24.27 -5.90 1.17
N TRP A 162 -23.06 -5.32 1.25
CA TRP A 162 -22.87 -3.99 1.83
C TRP A 162 -23.66 -2.94 1.07
N LEU A 163 -23.56 -2.89 -0.27
CA LEU A 163 -24.31 -1.95 -1.10
C LEU A 163 -25.83 -2.10 -0.96
N ALA A 164 -26.32 -3.34 -0.83
CA ALA A 164 -27.75 -3.60 -0.64
C ALA A 164 -28.28 -3.19 0.74
N ALA A 165 -27.39 -3.04 1.72
CA ALA A 165 -27.70 -2.64 3.08
C ALA A 165 -27.61 -1.11 3.32
N GLN A 166 -27.16 -0.34 2.32
CA GLN A 166 -27.14 1.14 2.38
C GLN A 166 -28.50 1.73 2.01
#